data_AF-A0A0F9AWT7-F1
#
_entry.id   AF-A0A0F9AWT7-F1
#
_cell.length_a   1.000
_cell.length_b   1.000
_cell.length_c   1.000
_cell.angle_alpha   90.00
_cell.angle_beta   90.00
_cell.angle_gamma   90.00
#
_symmetry.space_group_name_H-M   'P 1'
#
loop_
_entity.id
_entity.type
_entity.pdbx_description
1 polymer ?
#
loop_
_entity_poly.entity_id
_entity_poly.type
_entity_poly.pdbx_seq_one_letter_code
_entity_poly.pdbx_strand_id
1 'polypeptide(L)'
;MPFENKDRSKALKYYILCFISILAIIFALFLPILNFFSMETKVEAISLFGNALIISIIVITILDIILLIGKRINSTPLVFLNMTLLISLFLLLEYCFITDLVEFFYIWDNSKVSQPLIYKIVAIWAGESGSIMTWMVFNSIVLSFYRIKNHDKEDYAFILSCIIGLLVLTVFSFILYSQNPFSLEKDILYDFLPDGKGLSEILISPFMIWHPFFTFLAYAVFLVPFSIVIAEILLKVVSKIDFLKVRK
;
A
#
# COMPACT_ATOMS: atom_id res chain seq x y z
N MET A 1 1.32 31.20 -11.60
CA MET A 1 2.31 32.29 -11.43
C MET A 1 3.66 31.69 -11.01
N PRO A 2 4.83 32.25 -11.37
CA PRO A 2 6.15 31.65 -11.09
C PRO A 2 6.53 31.59 -9.59
N PHE A 3 5.96 32.45 -8.75
CA PHE A 3 6.19 32.44 -7.29
C PHE A 3 5.51 31.24 -6.60
N GLU A 4 4.33 30.86 -7.07
CA GLU A 4 3.54 29.73 -6.59
C GLU A 4 4.25 28.38 -6.78
N ASN A 5 5.05 28.28 -7.85
CA ASN A 5 5.79 27.07 -8.20
C ASN A 5 7.00 26.84 -7.27
N LYS A 6 7.57 27.92 -6.71
CA LYS A 6 8.72 27.85 -5.80
C LYS A 6 8.31 27.35 -4.41
N ASP A 7 7.17 27.80 -3.90
CA ASP A 7 6.62 27.33 -2.62
C ASP A 7 6.11 25.89 -2.70
N ARG A 8 5.52 25.49 -3.84
CA ARG A 8 5.15 24.08 -4.09
C ARG A 8 6.36 23.15 -4.15
N SER A 9 7.43 23.56 -4.83
CA SER A 9 8.68 22.81 -4.85
C SER A 9 9.25 22.64 -3.43
N LYS A 10 9.13 23.65 -2.59
CA LYS A 10 9.57 23.61 -1.20
C LYS A 10 8.70 22.67 -0.36
N ALA A 11 7.37 22.77 -0.44
CA ALA A 11 6.42 21.89 0.25
C ALA A 11 6.61 20.42 -0.15
N LEU A 12 6.75 20.15 -1.45
CA LEU A 12 7.02 18.81 -1.96
C LEU A 12 8.31 18.23 -1.39
N LYS A 13 9.39 19.02 -1.32
CA LYS A 13 10.64 18.62 -0.67
C LYS A 13 10.44 18.29 0.81
N TYR A 14 9.65 19.08 1.54
CA TYR A 14 9.33 18.78 2.94
C TYR A 14 8.60 17.45 3.09
N TYR A 15 7.58 17.17 2.27
CA TYR A 15 6.88 15.89 2.33
C TYR A 15 7.77 14.70 1.98
N ILE A 16 8.63 14.85 0.98
CA ILE A 16 9.62 13.82 0.62
C ILE A 16 10.61 13.60 1.78
N LEU A 17 11.10 14.66 2.40
CA LEU A 17 11.98 14.54 3.57
C LEU A 17 11.28 13.86 4.75
N CYS A 18 10.02 14.21 5.02
CA CYS A 18 9.22 13.54 6.06
C CYS A 18 9.01 12.06 5.73
N PHE A 19 8.64 11.74 4.48
CA PHE A 19 8.50 10.37 3.99
C PHE A 19 9.77 9.55 4.23
N ILE A 20 10.92 10.06 3.77
CA ILE A 20 12.23 9.41 3.95
C ILE A 20 12.57 9.28 5.43
N SER A 21 12.33 10.32 6.23
CA SER A 21 12.63 10.31 7.67
C SER A 21 11.78 9.29 8.42
N ILE A 22 10.48 9.19 8.10
CA ILE A 22 9.57 8.20 8.70
C ILE A 22 10.04 6.79 8.35
N LEU A 23 10.33 6.52 7.07
CA LEU A 23 10.89 5.23 6.67
C LEU A 23 12.21 4.94 7.36
N ALA A 24 13.13 5.91 7.42
CA ALA A 24 14.40 5.74 8.10
C ALA A 24 14.20 5.46 9.61
N ILE A 25 13.29 6.15 10.28
CA ILE A 25 13.01 5.90 11.70
C ILE A 25 12.43 4.51 11.91
N ILE A 26 11.43 4.11 11.12
CA ILE A 26 10.79 2.80 11.22
C ILE A 26 11.81 1.68 10.95
N PHE A 27 12.60 1.77 9.87
CA PHE A 27 13.46 0.66 9.47
C PHE A 27 14.86 0.69 10.12
N ALA A 28 15.43 1.87 10.38
CA ALA A 28 16.77 2.00 10.94
C ALA A 28 16.79 2.08 12.48
N LEU A 29 15.66 2.40 13.13
CA LEU A 29 15.59 2.41 14.60
C LEU A 29 14.72 1.27 15.13
N PHE A 30 13.47 1.13 14.67
CA PHE A 30 12.56 0.15 15.27
C PHE A 30 13.02 -1.31 15.05
N LEU A 31 13.36 -1.73 13.83
CA LEU A 31 13.77 -3.13 13.59
C LEU A 31 15.07 -3.54 14.29
N PRO A 32 16.15 -2.73 14.30
CA PRO A 32 17.36 -3.08 15.04
C PRO A 32 17.14 -3.17 16.55
N ILE A 33 16.26 -2.33 17.11
CA ILE A 33 15.92 -2.39 18.54
C ILE A 33 15.28 -3.73 18.90
N LEU A 34 14.49 -4.33 18.00
CA LEU A 34 13.85 -5.62 18.25
C LEU A 34 14.86 -6.78 18.40
N ASN A 35 16.08 -6.65 17.88
CA ASN A 35 17.11 -7.68 18.01
C ASN A 35 17.68 -7.80 19.45
N PHE A 36 17.35 -6.87 20.35
CA PHE A 36 17.71 -6.95 21.77
C PHE A 36 16.70 -7.74 22.61
N PHE A 37 15.56 -8.13 22.03
CA PHE A 37 14.50 -8.87 22.71
C PHE A 37 14.49 -10.35 22.30
N SER A 38 13.70 -11.16 23.02
CA SER A 38 13.48 -12.56 22.63
C SER A 38 12.78 -12.66 21.28
N MET A 39 12.93 -13.81 20.61
CA MET A 39 12.30 -14.05 19.31
C MET A 39 10.77 -13.90 19.39
N GLU A 40 10.15 -14.44 20.43
CA GLU A 40 8.72 -14.31 20.68
C GLU A 40 8.27 -12.85 20.78
N THR A 41 8.95 -12.04 21.59
CA THR A 41 8.63 -10.61 21.73
C THR A 41 8.85 -9.84 20.43
N LYS A 42 9.91 -10.17 19.68
CA LYS A 42 10.17 -9.56 18.37
C LYS A 42 9.04 -9.85 17.38
N VAL A 43 8.61 -11.11 17.27
CA VAL A 43 7.54 -11.54 16.36
C VAL A 43 6.22 -10.89 16.74
N GLU A 44 5.86 -10.86 18.02
CA GLU A 44 4.64 -10.23 18.51
C GLU A 44 4.64 -8.72 18.23
N ALA A 45 5.77 -8.04 18.46
CA ALA A 45 5.91 -6.62 18.15
C ALA A 45 5.73 -6.33 16.65
N ILE A 46 6.32 -7.16 15.78
CA ILE A 46 6.16 -7.04 14.32
C ILE A 46 4.71 -7.30 13.91
N SER A 47 4.06 -8.32 14.49
CA SER A 47 2.65 -8.62 14.21
C SER A 47 1.75 -7.45 14.58
N LEU A 48 1.89 -6.92 15.81
CA LEU A 48 1.14 -5.76 16.28
C LEU A 48 1.38 -4.53 15.40
N PHE A 49 2.64 -4.28 15.02
CA PHE A 49 2.98 -3.15 14.17
C PHE A 49 2.41 -3.27 12.75
N GLY A 50 2.51 -4.45 12.12
CA GLY A 50 1.93 -4.72 10.81
C GLY A 50 0.40 -4.57 10.82
N ASN A 51 -0.27 -5.09 11.84
CA ASN A 51 -1.71 -4.92 12.04
C ASN A 51 -2.10 -3.44 12.23
N ALA A 52 -1.34 -2.69 13.03
CA ALA A 52 -1.57 -1.27 13.22
C ALA A 52 -1.41 -0.47 11.92
N LEU A 53 -0.44 -0.83 11.08
CA LEU A 53 -0.26 -0.23 9.75
C LEU A 53 -1.47 -0.51 8.84
N ILE A 54 -1.95 -1.75 8.77
CA ILE A 54 -3.14 -2.11 7.95
C ILE A 54 -4.35 -1.28 8.38
N ILE A 55 -4.64 -1.23 9.68
CA ILE A 55 -5.76 -0.45 10.22
C ILE A 55 -5.58 1.05 9.91
N SER A 56 -4.36 1.56 10.08
CA SER A 56 -4.05 2.98 9.79
C SER A 56 -4.27 3.32 8.32
N ILE A 57 -3.88 2.44 7.39
CA ILE A 57 -4.10 2.62 5.94
C ILE A 57 -5.61 2.70 5.64
N ILE A 58 -6.42 1.82 6.22
CA ILE A 58 -7.88 1.83 6.04
C ILE A 58 -8.46 3.15 6.56
N VAL A 59 -8.12 3.54 7.80
CA VAL A 59 -8.61 4.75 8.43
C VAL A 59 -8.21 6.00 7.63
N ILE A 60 -6.94 6.12 7.25
CA ILE A 60 -6.44 7.27 6.47
C ILE A 60 -7.11 7.33 5.10
N THR A 61 -7.30 6.19 4.43
CA THR A 61 -7.98 6.14 3.12
C THR A 61 -9.44 6.58 3.23
N ILE A 62 -10.16 6.14 4.26
CA ILE A 62 -11.54 6.55 4.51
C ILE A 62 -11.62 8.05 4.85
N LEU A 63 -10.72 8.56 5.70
CA LEU A 63 -10.66 9.98 6.04
C LEU A 63 -10.42 10.85 4.81
N ASP A 64 -9.54 10.42 3.91
CA ASP A 64 -9.25 11.12 2.66
C ASP A 64 -10.47 11.13 1.71
N ILE A 65 -11.19 10.01 1.60
CA ILE A 65 -12.47 9.95 0.87
C ILE A 65 -13.50 10.92 1.48
N ILE A 66 -13.63 10.96 2.81
CA ILE A 66 -14.55 11.88 3.50
C ILE A 66 -14.21 13.34 3.20
N LEU A 67 -12.92 13.71 3.21
CA LEU A 67 -12.49 15.07 2.88
C LEU A 67 -12.76 15.43 1.42
N LEU A 68 -12.56 14.49 0.50
CA LEU A 68 -12.86 14.70 -0.92
C LEU A 68 -14.37 14.83 -1.18
N ILE A 69 -15.20 14.02 -0.53
CA ILE A 69 -16.67 14.08 -0.68
C ILE A 69 -17.23 15.35 -0.01
N GLY A 70 -16.91 15.56 1.27
CA GLY A 70 -17.55 16.59 2.08
C GLY A 70 -16.98 17.99 1.87
N LYS A 71 -15.68 18.10 1.61
CA LYS A 71 -14.98 19.40 1.48
C LYS A 71 -14.29 19.61 0.14
N ARG A 72 -14.17 18.57 -0.70
CA ARG A 72 -13.43 18.59 -1.98
C ARG A 72 -11.97 19.01 -1.82
N ILE A 73 -11.39 18.68 -0.66
CA ILE A 73 -10.00 19.02 -0.36
C ILE A 73 -9.10 17.86 -0.78
N ASN A 74 -8.20 18.12 -1.72
CA ASN A 74 -7.13 17.20 -2.08
C ASN A 74 -5.93 17.35 -1.13
N SER A 75 -5.95 16.63 0.00
CA SER A 75 -4.94 16.78 1.05
C SER A 75 -3.61 16.11 0.69
N THR A 76 -2.62 16.90 0.25
CA THR A 76 -1.24 16.44 0.01
C THR A 76 -0.63 15.71 1.22
N PRO A 77 -0.78 16.18 2.48
CA PRO A 77 -0.31 15.42 3.64
C PRO A 77 -0.87 13.99 3.73
N LEU A 78 -2.17 13.80 3.50
CA LEU A 78 -2.79 12.47 3.57
C LEU A 78 -2.32 11.55 2.43
N VAL A 79 -2.13 12.12 1.23
CA VAL A 79 -1.54 11.40 0.08
C VAL A 79 -0.18 10.82 0.47
N PHE A 80 0.72 11.65 0.99
CA PHE A 80 2.06 11.22 1.38
C PHE A 80 2.02 10.25 2.57
N LEU A 81 1.17 10.50 3.57
CA LEU A 81 1.04 9.62 4.72
C LEU A 81 0.59 8.22 4.29
N ASN A 82 -0.45 8.11 3.46
CA ASN A 82 -0.96 6.82 2.99
C ASN A 82 0.10 6.06 2.18
N MET A 83 0.80 6.75 1.26
CA MET A 83 1.91 6.18 0.50
C MET A 83 3.05 5.70 1.41
N THR A 84 3.39 6.46 2.46
CA THR A 84 4.41 6.08 3.46
C THR A 84 4.00 4.81 4.19
N LEU A 85 2.76 4.74 4.68
CA LEU A 85 2.26 3.58 5.44
C LEU A 85 2.25 2.32 4.58
N LEU A 86 1.82 2.42 3.32
CA LEU A 86 1.80 1.29 2.38
C LEU A 86 3.20 0.76 2.05
N ILE A 87 4.15 1.65 1.78
CA ILE A 87 5.54 1.26 1.53
C ILE A 87 6.16 0.66 2.80
N SER A 88 5.85 1.22 3.98
CA SER A 88 6.30 0.65 5.25
C SER A 88 5.73 -0.74 5.48
N LEU A 89 4.44 -0.96 5.19
CA LEU A 89 3.82 -2.28 5.34
C LEU A 89 4.50 -3.32 4.43
N PHE A 90 4.77 -2.95 3.17
CA PHE A 90 5.46 -3.80 2.21
C PHE A 90 6.88 -4.15 2.67
N LEU A 91 7.67 -3.14 3.06
CA LEU A 91 9.05 -3.35 3.51
C LEU A 91 9.13 -4.14 4.83
N LEU A 92 8.13 -4.01 5.71
CA LEU A 92 8.04 -4.80 6.93
C LEU A 92 7.83 -6.29 6.60
N LEU A 93 6.94 -6.61 5.67
CA LEU A 93 6.71 -7.99 5.25
C LEU A 93 7.95 -8.57 4.55
N GLU A 94 8.58 -7.79 3.68
CA GLU A 94 9.83 -8.13 3.01
C GLU A 94 10.95 -8.44 4.02
N TYR A 95 11.06 -7.64 5.09
CA TYR A 95 11.98 -7.91 6.19
C TYR A 95 11.70 -9.27 6.84
N CYS A 96 10.43 -9.65 7.07
CA CYS A 96 10.08 -10.96 7.61
C CYS A 96 10.55 -12.10 6.70
N PHE A 97 10.42 -11.95 5.38
CA PHE A 97 10.92 -12.93 4.40
C PHE A 97 12.45 -13.07 4.44
N ILE A 98 13.17 -11.95 4.43
CA ILE A 98 14.64 -11.96 4.38
C ILE A 98 15.26 -12.47 5.70
N THR A 99 14.54 -12.30 6.83
CA THR A 99 15.00 -12.73 8.16
C THR A 99 14.39 -14.05 8.63
N ASP A 100 13.72 -14.78 7.74
CA ASP A 100 13.16 -16.11 7.99
C ASP A 100 12.22 -16.18 9.21
N LEU A 101 11.36 -15.17 9.38
CA LEU A 101 10.36 -15.16 10.47
C LEU A 101 9.21 -16.11 10.15
N VAL A 102 9.46 -17.42 10.26
CA VAL A 102 8.50 -18.51 10.00
C VAL A 102 7.38 -18.57 11.02
N GLU A 103 7.42 -17.77 12.08
CA GLU A 103 6.30 -17.59 12.99
C GLU A 103 5.11 -16.90 12.34
N PHE A 104 5.27 -16.26 11.19
CA PHE A 104 4.17 -15.76 10.39
C PHE A 104 3.76 -16.80 9.35
N PHE A 105 2.47 -17.15 9.31
CA PHE A 105 1.95 -18.17 8.40
C PHE A 105 2.29 -17.88 6.93
N TYR A 106 2.19 -16.61 6.54
CA TYR A 106 2.50 -16.20 5.18
C TYR A 106 3.97 -16.46 4.79
N ILE A 107 4.91 -16.29 5.72
CA ILE A 107 6.34 -16.54 5.49
C ILE A 107 6.61 -18.04 5.49
N TRP A 108 6.05 -18.76 6.47
CA TRP A 108 6.19 -20.22 6.57
C TRP A 108 5.68 -20.93 5.31
N ASP A 109 4.55 -20.50 4.76
CA ASP A 109 3.94 -21.13 3.59
C ASP A 109 4.71 -20.85 2.28
N ASN A 110 5.49 -19.75 2.22
CA ASN A 110 6.06 -19.24 0.96
C ASN A 110 7.60 -19.13 0.93
N SER A 111 8.28 -19.33 2.06
CA SER A 111 9.75 -19.21 2.18
C SER A 111 10.32 -20.32 3.06
N LYS A 112 11.65 -20.52 3.00
CA LYS A 112 12.39 -21.43 3.88
C LYS A 112 13.82 -20.99 4.05
N VAL A 113 14.44 -21.37 5.18
CA VAL A 113 15.75 -20.85 5.59
C VAL A 113 16.84 -21.13 4.54
N SER A 114 16.80 -22.32 3.95
CA SER A 114 17.78 -22.79 2.95
C SER A 114 17.69 -22.11 1.58
N GLN A 115 16.68 -21.28 1.33
CA GLN A 115 16.54 -20.62 0.03
C GLN A 115 17.58 -19.53 -0.20
N PRO A 116 18.13 -19.40 -1.42
CA PRO A 116 18.94 -18.25 -1.79
C PRO A 116 18.19 -16.94 -1.56
N LEU A 117 18.90 -15.90 -1.11
CA LEU A 117 18.32 -14.60 -0.75
C LEU A 117 17.40 -14.03 -1.84
N ILE A 118 17.78 -14.16 -3.11
CA ILE A 118 16.96 -13.66 -4.22
C ILE A 118 15.56 -14.31 -4.25
N TYR A 119 15.45 -15.58 -3.88
CA TYR A 119 14.17 -16.27 -3.82
C TYR A 119 13.35 -15.89 -2.59
N LYS A 120 14.00 -15.51 -1.49
CA LYS A 120 13.32 -14.91 -0.32
C LYS A 120 12.73 -13.54 -0.68
N ILE A 121 13.47 -12.73 -1.44
CA ILE A 121 13.00 -11.41 -1.89
C ILE A 121 11.76 -11.51 -2.77
N VAL A 122 11.77 -12.43 -3.74
CA VAL A 122 10.61 -12.60 -4.64
C VAL A 122 9.46 -13.39 -4.01
N ALA A 123 9.67 -14.03 -2.84
CA ALA A 123 8.66 -14.84 -2.18
C ALA A 123 7.46 -14.02 -1.66
N ILE A 124 7.64 -12.71 -1.48
CA ILE A 124 6.54 -11.80 -1.17
C ILE A 124 5.41 -11.85 -2.22
N TRP A 125 5.71 -12.21 -3.47
CA TRP A 125 4.70 -12.34 -4.53
C TRP A 125 4.14 -13.75 -4.69
N ALA A 126 4.60 -14.72 -3.89
CA ALA A 126 4.19 -16.11 -4.03
C ALA A 126 2.71 -16.32 -3.63
N GLY A 127 2.27 -15.63 -2.58
CA GLY A 127 0.90 -15.68 -2.08
C GLY A 127 0.07 -14.46 -2.44
N GLU A 128 -1.23 -14.54 -2.14
CA GLU A 128 -2.21 -13.48 -2.47
C GLU A 128 -1.94 -12.18 -1.71
N SER A 129 -1.71 -12.24 -0.39
CA SER A 129 -1.55 -11.05 0.46
C SER A 129 -0.43 -10.11 0.00
N GLY A 130 0.74 -10.63 -0.34
CA GLY A 130 1.86 -9.82 -0.83
C GLY A 130 1.68 -9.33 -2.27
N SER A 131 0.94 -10.06 -3.11
CA SER A 131 0.47 -9.55 -4.42
C SER A 131 -0.46 -8.34 -4.26
N ILE A 132 -1.44 -8.44 -3.36
CA ILE A 132 -2.36 -7.34 -3.02
C ILE A 132 -1.59 -6.13 -2.47
N MET A 133 -0.65 -6.34 -1.55
CA MET A 133 0.18 -5.27 -1.01
C MET A 133 0.99 -4.57 -2.09
N THR A 134 1.57 -5.33 -3.03
CA THR A 134 2.32 -4.76 -4.15
C THR A 134 1.44 -3.90 -5.05
N TRP A 135 0.23 -4.39 -5.35
CA TRP A 135 -0.80 -3.61 -6.05
C TRP A 135 -1.15 -2.32 -5.33
N MET A 136 -1.36 -2.38 -4.01
CA MET A 136 -1.67 -1.20 -3.20
C MET A 136 -0.53 -0.19 -3.22
N VAL A 137 0.74 -0.63 -3.12
CA VAL A 137 1.92 0.24 -3.22
C VAL A 137 1.96 0.97 -4.56
N PHE A 138 1.92 0.26 -5.69
CA PHE A 138 1.97 0.89 -7.00
C PHE A 138 0.76 1.79 -7.28
N ASN A 139 -0.44 1.36 -6.89
CA ASN A 139 -1.65 2.18 -6.99
C ASN A 139 -1.50 3.48 -6.18
N SER A 140 -0.96 3.41 -4.96
CA SER A 140 -0.74 4.61 -4.14
C SER A 140 0.28 5.54 -4.76
N ILE A 141 1.35 5.03 -5.36
CA ILE A 141 2.39 5.84 -6.01
C ILE A 141 1.79 6.56 -7.21
N VAL A 142 1.14 5.84 -8.12
CA VAL A 142 0.54 6.42 -9.34
C VAL A 142 -0.56 7.43 -8.97
N LEU A 143 -1.43 7.09 -8.02
CA LEU A 143 -2.49 7.99 -7.54
C LEU A 143 -1.91 9.24 -6.85
N SER A 144 -0.81 9.09 -6.09
CA SER A 144 -0.11 10.22 -5.46
C SER A 144 0.46 11.17 -6.50
N PHE A 145 1.16 10.64 -7.52
CA PHE A 145 1.68 11.45 -8.62
C PHE A 145 0.57 12.19 -9.36
N TYR A 146 -0.54 11.50 -9.66
CA TYR A 146 -1.71 12.10 -10.30
C TYR A 146 -2.29 13.26 -9.47
N ARG A 147 -2.47 13.04 -8.16
CA ARG A 147 -3.07 14.02 -7.24
C ARG A 147 -2.16 15.22 -6.98
N ILE A 148 -0.86 15.00 -6.82
CA ILE A 148 0.13 16.07 -6.61
C ILE A 148 0.24 16.93 -7.87
N LYS A 149 0.29 16.30 -9.05
CA LYS A 149 0.38 17.02 -10.33
C LYS A 149 -0.84 17.91 -10.57
N ASN A 150 -2.01 17.50 -10.07
CA ASN A 150 -3.28 18.21 -10.25
C ASN A 150 -3.77 18.85 -8.94
N HIS A 151 -2.87 19.23 -8.03
CA HIS A 151 -3.24 19.67 -6.68
C HIS A 151 -4.27 20.80 -6.63
N ASP A 152 -4.20 21.76 -7.55
CA ASP A 152 -5.12 22.93 -7.57
C ASP A 152 -6.38 22.69 -8.39
N LYS A 153 -6.54 21.49 -8.95
CA LYS A 153 -7.81 21.14 -9.59
C LYS A 153 -8.82 20.83 -8.52
N GLU A 154 -9.90 21.59 -8.53
CA GLU A 154 -11.05 21.39 -7.64
C GLU A 154 -12.31 21.00 -8.42
N ASP A 155 -12.17 20.71 -9.72
CA ASP A 155 -13.28 20.30 -10.55
C ASP A 155 -13.83 18.93 -10.14
N TYR A 156 -15.13 18.74 -10.36
CA TYR A 156 -15.84 17.54 -9.95
C TYR A 156 -15.27 16.26 -10.57
N ALA A 157 -14.75 16.33 -11.81
CA ALA A 157 -14.23 15.16 -12.50
C ALA A 157 -12.92 14.70 -11.84
N PHE A 158 -12.05 15.66 -11.50
CA PHE A 158 -10.83 15.38 -10.74
C PHE A 158 -11.14 14.78 -9.37
N ILE A 159 -12.01 15.40 -8.57
CA ILE A 159 -12.36 14.91 -7.23
C ILE A 159 -12.96 13.50 -7.30
N LEU A 160 -13.90 13.26 -8.22
CA LEU A 160 -14.53 11.95 -8.40
C LEU A 160 -13.52 10.89 -8.86
N SER A 161 -12.58 11.24 -9.76
CA SER A 161 -11.51 10.33 -10.17
C SER A 161 -10.59 9.93 -9.02
N CYS A 162 -10.32 10.86 -8.09
CA CYS A 162 -9.54 10.57 -6.88
C CYS A 162 -10.30 9.61 -5.95
N ILE A 163 -11.60 9.85 -5.75
CA ILE A 163 -12.47 8.99 -4.94
C ILE A 163 -12.50 7.57 -5.52
N ILE A 164 -12.68 7.42 -6.84
CA ILE A 164 -12.68 6.10 -7.49
C ILE A 164 -11.35 5.37 -7.28
N GLY A 165 -10.22 6.06 -7.41
CA GLY A 165 -8.90 5.47 -7.12
C GLY A 165 -8.74 5.03 -5.66
N LEU A 166 -9.21 5.83 -4.71
CA LEU A 166 -9.17 5.51 -3.28
C LEU A 166 -10.15 4.37 -2.91
N LEU A 167 -11.27 4.23 -3.61
CA LEU A 167 -12.20 3.11 -3.42
C LEU A 167 -11.54 1.78 -3.81
N VAL A 168 -10.78 1.74 -4.90
CA VAL A 168 -9.98 0.55 -5.27
C VAL A 168 -8.98 0.20 -4.17
N LEU A 169 -8.26 1.20 -3.64
CA LEU A 169 -7.34 0.99 -2.51
C LEU A 169 -8.07 0.51 -1.24
N THR A 170 -9.27 1.01 -0.99
CA THR A 170 -10.09 0.62 0.16
C THR A 170 -10.49 -0.85 0.07
N VAL A 171 -10.97 -1.30 -1.10
CA VAL A 171 -11.31 -2.71 -1.35
C VAL A 171 -10.11 -3.60 -1.10
N PHE A 172 -8.94 -3.28 -1.67
CA PHE A 172 -7.72 -4.07 -1.45
C PHE A 172 -7.26 -4.06 0.00
N SER A 173 -7.39 -2.94 0.71
CA SER A 173 -7.03 -2.86 2.13
C SER A 173 -7.92 -3.74 3.00
N PHE A 174 -9.22 -3.85 2.70
CA PHE A 174 -10.12 -4.75 3.40
C PHE A 174 -9.85 -6.23 3.09
N ILE A 175 -9.55 -6.57 1.84
CA ILE A 175 -9.13 -7.94 1.48
C ILE A 175 -7.85 -8.30 2.25
N LEU A 176 -6.86 -7.40 2.25
CA LEU A 176 -5.60 -7.60 2.98
C LEU A 176 -5.82 -7.75 4.49
N TYR A 177 -6.73 -6.96 5.08
CA TYR A 177 -7.09 -7.10 6.48
C TYR A 177 -7.70 -8.48 6.79
N SER A 178 -8.51 -9.02 5.88
CA SER A 178 -9.09 -10.36 6.03
C SER A 178 -8.07 -11.48 5.88
N GLN A 179 -7.09 -11.34 4.98
CA GLN A 179 -6.07 -12.36 4.72
C GLN A 179 -4.81 -12.24 5.60
N ASN A 180 -4.68 -11.10 6.27
CA ASN A 180 -3.62 -10.69 7.18
C ASN A 180 -2.31 -11.51 7.13
N PRO A 181 -1.28 -11.02 6.40
CA PRO A 181 0.01 -11.70 6.32
C PRO A 181 0.82 -11.67 7.63
N PHE A 182 0.37 -10.90 8.64
CA PHE A 182 0.98 -10.81 9.97
C PHE A 182 0.29 -11.69 11.02
N SER A 183 -0.58 -12.62 10.58
CA SER A 183 -1.14 -13.66 11.44
C SER A 183 -0.06 -14.66 11.84
N LEU A 184 -0.06 -15.08 13.10
CA LEU A 184 0.96 -15.97 13.63
C LEU A 184 0.60 -17.43 13.33
N GLU A 185 1.60 -18.22 12.97
CA GLU A 185 1.48 -19.65 12.71
C GLU A 185 1.04 -20.40 13.97
N LYS A 186 1.50 -20.00 15.17
CA LYS A 186 1.06 -20.60 16.45
C LYS A 186 -0.45 -20.46 16.70
N ASP A 187 -1.11 -19.50 16.04
CA ASP A 187 -2.56 -19.35 16.12
C ASP A 187 -3.28 -20.44 15.27
N ILE A 188 -2.55 -21.15 14.41
CA ILE A 188 -3.07 -22.03 13.34
C ILE A 188 -2.52 -23.47 13.44
N LEU A 189 -1.23 -23.65 13.78
CA LEU A 189 -0.54 -24.94 13.91
C LEU A 189 -0.01 -25.14 15.34
N TYR A 190 -0.22 -26.34 15.89
CA TYR A 190 0.17 -26.71 17.26
C TYR A 190 1.70 -26.74 17.47
N ASP A 191 2.18 -26.11 18.57
CA ASP A 191 3.46 -26.10 19.31
C ASP A 191 4.83 -26.33 18.62
N PHE A 192 4.92 -26.99 17.47
CA PHE A 192 6.16 -27.17 16.71
C PHE A 192 6.05 -26.50 15.36
N LEU A 193 6.87 -25.46 15.13
CA LEU A 193 6.99 -24.82 13.83
C LEU A 193 8.10 -25.53 13.03
N PRO A 194 7.76 -26.34 12.02
CA PRO A 194 8.77 -26.86 11.10
C PRO A 194 9.37 -25.72 10.26
N ASP A 195 10.50 -25.98 9.57
CA ASP A 195 10.99 -25.07 8.53
C ASP A 195 9.87 -24.79 7.51
N GLY A 196 9.93 -23.62 6.89
CA GLY A 196 8.92 -23.21 5.93
C GLY A 196 8.89 -24.13 4.71
N LYS A 197 7.76 -24.15 4.00
CA LYS A 197 7.58 -24.97 2.79
C LYS A 197 8.52 -24.52 1.67
N GLY A 198 8.86 -23.24 1.67
CA GLY A 198 9.60 -22.58 0.61
C GLY A 198 8.74 -22.28 -0.60
N LEU A 199 9.29 -21.42 -1.44
CA LEU A 199 8.69 -21.05 -2.72
C LEU A 199 8.35 -22.28 -3.57
N SER A 200 7.17 -22.26 -4.19
CA SER A 200 6.75 -23.26 -5.17
C SER A 200 7.77 -23.40 -6.31
N GLU A 201 8.05 -24.64 -6.73
CA GLU A 201 9.08 -24.95 -7.74
C GLU A 201 8.85 -24.18 -9.06
N ILE A 202 7.60 -23.92 -9.43
CA ILE A 202 7.25 -23.18 -10.65
C ILE A 202 7.67 -21.71 -10.61
N LEU A 203 7.81 -21.14 -9.42
CA LEU A 203 8.21 -19.76 -9.20
C LEU A 203 9.75 -19.61 -9.13
N ILE A 204 10.49 -20.72 -9.08
CA ILE A 204 11.95 -20.72 -9.10
C ILE A 204 12.43 -20.51 -10.54
N SER A 205 12.40 -19.26 -11.00
CA SER A 205 12.93 -18.89 -12.31
C SER A 205 13.60 -17.50 -12.27
N PRO A 206 14.56 -17.21 -13.16
CA PRO A 206 15.14 -15.87 -13.29
C PRO A 206 14.10 -14.79 -13.65
N PHE A 207 12.96 -15.19 -14.23
CA PHE A 207 11.89 -14.28 -14.65
C PHE A 207 10.95 -13.87 -13.51
N MET A 208 10.98 -14.59 -12.38
CA MET A 208 10.12 -14.32 -11.22
C MET A 208 10.33 -12.93 -10.62
N ILE A 209 11.52 -12.34 -10.79
CA ILE A 209 11.80 -10.96 -10.35
C ILE A 209 11.06 -9.93 -11.22
N TRP A 210 11.00 -10.19 -12.53
CA TRP A 210 10.53 -9.21 -13.51
C TRP A 210 9.01 -9.24 -13.69
N HIS A 211 8.43 -10.44 -13.74
CA HIS A 211 7.03 -10.61 -14.11
C HIS A 211 6.05 -9.91 -13.15
N PRO A 212 6.13 -10.08 -11.81
CA PRO A 212 5.23 -9.43 -10.88
C PRO A 212 5.37 -7.90 -10.93
N PHE A 213 6.61 -7.39 -10.96
CA PHE A 213 6.89 -5.95 -11.01
C PHE A 213 6.19 -5.26 -12.19
N PHE A 214 6.42 -5.74 -13.41
CA PHE A 214 5.84 -5.11 -14.61
C PHE A 214 4.33 -5.29 -14.69
N THR A 215 3.82 -6.44 -14.25
CA THR A 215 2.37 -6.71 -14.22
C THR A 215 1.66 -5.74 -13.29
N PHE A 216 2.14 -5.62 -12.04
CA PHE A 216 1.54 -4.75 -11.04
C PHE A 216 1.68 -3.27 -11.38
N LEU A 217 2.83 -2.86 -11.91
CA LEU A 217 3.03 -1.50 -12.40
C LEU A 217 2.08 -1.16 -13.56
N ALA A 218 1.90 -2.07 -14.52
CA ALA A 218 1.00 -1.85 -15.65
C ALA A 218 -0.44 -1.63 -15.17
N TYR A 219 -0.96 -2.50 -14.30
CA TYR A 219 -2.29 -2.34 -13.72
C TYR A 219 -2.45 -1.01 -12.98
N ALA A 220 -1.44 -0.60 -12.20
CA ALA A 220 -1.48 0.66 -11.47
C ALA A 220 -1.49 1.88 -12.38
N VAL A 221 -0.72 1.87 -13.47
CA VAL A 221 -0.71 2.97 -14.45
C VAL A 221 -2.07 3.13 -15.13
N PHE A 222 -2.81 2.04 -15.37
CA PHE A 222 -4.16 2.09 -15.93
C PHE A 222 -5.23 2.57 -14.94
N LEU A 223 -4.97 2.57 -13.63
CA LEU A 223 -5.93 3.04 -12.62
C LEU A 223 -6.39 4.49 -12.84
N VAL A 224 -5.45 5.39 -13.17
CA VAL A 224 -5.74 6.82 -13.36
C VAL A 224 -6.59 7.10 -14.60
N PRO A 225 -6.25 6.64 -15.81
CA PRO A 225 -7.13 6.84 -16.96
C PRO A 225 -8.49 6.15 -16.75
N PHE A 226 -8.53 4.97 -16.12
CA PHE A 226 -9.78 4.32 -15.74
C PHE A 226 -10.63 5.23 -14.83
N SER A 227 -10.08 5.76 -13.75
CA SER A 227 -10.83 6.58 -12.79
C SER A 227 -11.33 7.89 -13.39
N ILE A 228 -10.54 8.52 -14.28
CA ILE A 228 -10.94 9.71 -15.03
C ILE A 228 -12.13 9.40 -15.95
N VAL A 229 -12.05 8.32 -16.75
CA VAL A 229 -13.13 7.96 -17.69
C VAL A 229 -14.41 7.65 -16.94
N ILE A 230 -14.35 6.88 -15.84
CA ILE A 230 -15.53 6.57 -15.03
C ILE A 230 -16.10 7.85 -14.40
N ALA A 231 -15.27 8.75 -13.88
CA ALA A 231 -15.73 10.02 -13.32
C ALA A 231 -16.48 10.87 -14.36
N GLU A 232 -15.94 11.00 -15.57
CA GLU A 232 -16.56 11.73 -16.68
C GLU A 232 -17.87 11.10 -17.13
N ILE A 233 -17.95 9.77 -17.21
CA ILE A 233 -19.19 9.06 -17.55
C ILE A 233 -20.25 9.33 -16.48
N LEU A 234 -19.90 9.20 -15.20
CA LEU A 234 -20.82 9.44 -14.09
C LEU A 234 -21.35 10.87 -14.08
N LEU A 235 -20.49 11.87 -14.28
CA LEU A 235 -20.92 13.27 -14.36
C LEU A 235 -21.85 13.52 -15.54
N LYS A 236 -21.56 12.94 -16.71
CA LYS A 236 -22.44 13.04 -17.88
C LYS A 236 -23.79 12.38 -17.63
N VAL A 237 -23.83 11.21 -17.00
CA VAL A 237 -25.08 10.51 -16.66
C VAL A 237 -25.90 11.33 -15.67
N VAL A 238 -25.29 11.84 -14.59
CA VAL A 238 -25.97 12.68 -13.59
C VAL A 238 -26.51 13.96 -14.24
N SER A 239 -25.73 14.63 -15.10
CA SER A 239 -26.20 15.84 -15.82
C SER A 239 -27.35 15.59 -16.79
N LYS A 240 -27.51 14.35 -17.27
CA LYS A 240 -28.65 13.94 -18.12
C LYS A 240 -29.89 13.58 -17.31
N ILE A 241 -29.72 13.24 -16.03
CA ILE A 241 -30.80 12.91 -15.09
C ILE A 241 -31.41 14.20 -14.49
N ASP A 242 -31.06 15.40 -14.99
CA ASP A 242 -31.61 16.71 -14.59
C ASP A 242 -33.13 16.86 -14.87
N PHE A 243 -33.93 16.21 -14.02
CA PHE A 243 -35.27 16.62 -13.60
C PHE A 243 -35.21 17.77 -12.58
N LEU A 244 -34.01 18.28 -12.21
CA LEU A 244 -33.79 19.37 -11.25
C LEU A 244 -33.29 20.66 -11.92
N LYS A 245 -33.82 20.99 -13.11
CA LYS A 245 -33.95 22.39 -13.58
C LYS A 245 -35.00 23.18 -12.76
N VAL A 246 -34.94 23.09 -11.44
CA VAL A 246 -35.74 23.87 -10.48
C VAL A 246 -34.74 24.33 -9.41
N ARG A 247 -34.21 25.55 -9.36
CA ARG A 247 -34.50 26.84 -9.98
C ARG A 247 -33.14 27.46 -10.37
N LYS A 248 -33.15 28.28 -11.43
CA LYS A 248 -32.09 29.25 -11.71
C LYS A 248 -31.93 30.24 -10.55
#